data_AF-A0A150IT41-F1
#
_entry.id   AF-A0A150IT41-F1
#
_cell.length_a   1.000
_cell.length_b   1.000
_cell.length_c   1.000
_cell.angle_alpha   90.00
_cell.angle_beta   90.00
_cell.angle_gamma   90.00
#
_symmetry.space_group_name_H-M   'P 1'
#
loop_
_entity.id
_entity.type
_entity.pdbx_description
1 polymer ?
#
loop_
_entity_poly.entity_id
_entity_poly.type
_entity_poly.pdbx_seq_one_letter_code
_entity_poly.pdbx_strand_id
1 'polypeptide(L)'
;MEKFEKKLFKFLAFITEPLSRISFFIVYFYFGTLKIVGASPATPLVKDLFRVTLSGVLDFPTFYAFFTLFEILIGVLFLFPKLTKITFVLFFLHMLMVMSPLVLLGEQIWSEFGVLTIEGQYVLKDLILLSLGLFLLKSNKDSPY
;
A
#
# COMPACT_ATOMS: atom_id res chain seq x y z
N MET A 1 -7.41 -39.35 -2.32
CA MET A 1 -7.19 -38.08 -1.58
C MET A 1 -5.84 -37.45 -1.95
N GLU A 2 -4.71 -38.12 -1.74
CA GLU A 2 -3.36 -37.53 -1.97
C GLU A 2 -3.09 -36.96 -3.37
N LYS A 3 -3.56 -37.60 -4.46
CA LYS A 3 -3.36 -37.09 -5.83
C LYS A 3 -4.10 -35.78 -6.08
N PHE A 4 -5.29 -35.63 -5.48
CA PHE A 4 -6.11 -34.43 -5.61
C PHE A 4 -5.47 -33.27 -4.82
N GLU A 5 -5.07 -33.52 -3.58
CA GLU A 5 -4.36 -32.53 -2.74
C GLU A 5 -3.09 -32.02 -3.42
N LYS A 6 -2.25 -32.92 -3.95
CA LYS A 6 -1.03 -32.53 -4.68
C LYS A 6 -1.34 -31.65 -5.89
N LYS A 7 -2.42 -31.93 -6.62
CA LYS A 7 -2.83 -31.12 -7.78
C LYS A 7 -3.34 -29.74 -7.33
N LEU A 8 -4.11 -29.69 -6.25
CA LEU A 8 -4.60 -28.45 -5.65
C LEU A 8 -3.45 -27.55 -5.19
N PHE A 9 -2.50 -28.07 -4.41
CA PHE A 9 -1.36 -27.28 -3.94
C PHE A 9 -0.47 -26.75 -5.07
N LYS A 10 -0.27 -27.54 -6.14
CA LYS A 10 0.45 -27.06 -7.34
C LYS A 10 -0.29 -25.91 -8.02
N PHE A 11 -1.61 -26.02 -8.14
CA PHE A 11 -2.43 -24.95 -8.70
C PHE A 11 -2.39 -23.68 -7.85
N LEU A 12 -2.54 -23.81 -6.53
CA LEU A 12 -2.44 -22.69 -5.59
C LEU A 12 -1.09 -21.99 -5.71
N ALA A 13 0.02 -22.74 -5.67
CA ALA A 13 1.36 -22.20 -5.83
C ALA A 13 1.55 -21.46 -7.16
N PHE A 14 0.94 -21.97 -8.25
CA PHE A 14 0.98 -21.33 -9.56
C PHE A 14 0.23 -19.99 -9.59
N ILE A 15 -0.91 -19.87 -8.90
CA ILE A 15 -1.71 -18.64 -8.90
C ILE A 15 -1.27 -17.62 -7.85
N THR A 16 -0.54 -18.03 -6.80
CA THR A 16 -0.19 -17.15 -5.66
C THR A 16 0.52 -15.88 -6.10
N GLU A 17 1.57 -15.98 -6.93
CA GLU A 17 2.35 -14.80 -7.33
C GLU A 17 1.54 -13.87 -8.27
N PRO A 18 0.91 -14.35 -9.36
CA PRO A 18 0.06 -13.50 -10.20
C PRO A 18 -1.07 -12.83 -9.42
N LEU A 19 -1.75 -13.57 -8.55
CA LEU A 19 -2.84 -13.04 -7.73
C LEU A 19 -2.33 -11.97 -6.76
N SER A 20 -1.17 -12.18 -6.15
CA SER A 20 -0.53 -11.21 -5.27
C SER A 20 -0.23 -9.90 -6.01
N ARG A 21 0.35 -9.96 -7.22
CA ARG A 21 0.67 -8.77 -8.04
C ARG A 21 -0.59 -8.02 -8.45
N ILE A 22 -1.60 -8.74 -8.93
CA ILE A 22 -2.88 -8.16 -9.34
C ILE A 22 -3.60 -7.52 -8.14
N SER A 23 -3.61 -8.19 -6.99
CA SER A 23 -4.23 -7.66 -5.77
C SER A 23 -3.55 -6.36 -5.33
N PHE A 24 -2.22 -6.33 -5.37
CA PHE A 24 -1.43 -5.14 -5.07
C PHE A 24 -1.78 -3.99 -6.02
N PHE A 25 -1.78 -4.27 -7.33
CA PHE A 25 -2.16 -3.31 -8.36
C PHE A 25 -3.56 -2.75 -8.13
N ILE A 26 -4.56 -3.61 -7.95
CA ILE A 26 -5.95 -3.19 -7.76
C ILE A 26 -6.06 -2.25 -6.56
N VAL A 27 -5.48 -2.61 -5.41
CA VAL A 27 -5.60 -1.79 -4.20
C VAL A 27 -4.96 -0.42 -4.39
N TYR A 28 -3.70 -0.37 -4.85
CA TYR A 28 -2.97 0.89 -5.06
C TYR A 28 -3.59 1.75 -6.17
N PHE A 29 -3.87 1.15 -7.32
CA PHE A 29 -4.43 1.85 -8.48
C PHE A 29 -5.82 2.39 -8.20
N TYR A 30 -6.69 1.58 -7.58
CA TYR A 30 -8.05 1.97 -7.27
C TYR A 30 -8.09 3.08 -6.22
N PHE A 31 -7.31 2.95 -5.13
CA PHE A 31 -7.24 4.00 -4.11
C PHE A 31 -6.67 5.31 -4.65
N GLY A 32 -5.67 5.24 -5.53
CA GLY A 32 -5.17 6.42 -6.23
C GLY A 32 -6.22 7.04 -7.15
N THR A 33 -6.96 6.23 -7.89
CA THR A 33 -8.05 6.71 -8.77
C THR A 33 -9.15 7.41 -7.97
N LEU A 34 -9.51 6.90 -6.78
CA LEU A 34 -10.47 7.56 -5.89
C LEU A 34 -10.02 8.97 -5.47
N LYS A 35 -8.72 9.20 -5.33
CA LYS A 35 -8.16 10.53 -5.00
C LYS A 35 -8.32 11.50 -6.17
N ILE A 36 -8.10 11.04 -7.41
CA ILE A 36 -8.27 11.85 -8.62
C ILE A 36 -9.72 12.35 -8.77
N VAL A 37 -10.70 11.46 -8.54
CA VAL A 37 -12.12 11.81 -8.67
C VAL A 37 -12.71 12.50 -7.43
N GLY A 38 -11.89 12.78 -6.41
CA GLY A 38 -12.32 13.46 -5.19
C GLY A 38 -13.21 12.60 -4.27
N ALA A 39 -13.23 11.28 -4.47
CA ALA A 39 -14.07 10.34 -3.71
C ALA A 39 -13.28 9.58 -2.62
N SER A 40 -11.99 9.88 -2.43
CA SER A 40 -11.17 9.16 -1.46
C SER A 40 -11.52 9.55 -0.01
N PRO A 41 -11.96 8.59 0.83
CA PRO A 41 -12.29 8.85 2.23
C PRO A 41 -11.05 9.20 3.07
N ALA A 42 -9.84 8.86 2.60
CA ALA A 42 -8.59 9.15 3.29
C ALA A 42 -8.11 10.60 3.11
N THR A 43 -8.76 11.41 2.26
CA THR A 43 -8.32 12.77 1.94
C THR A 43 -8.16 13.67 3.17
N PRO A 44 -9.10 13.69 4.15
CA PRO A 44 -8.92 14.50 5.36
C PRO A 44 -7.68 14.09 6.16
N LEU A 45 -7.46 12.78 6.35
CA LEU A 45 -6.30 12.25 7.06
C LEU A 45 -4.98 12.63 6.38
N VAL A 46 -4.92 12.49 5.04
CA VAL A 46 -3.73 12.89 4.26
C VAL A 46 -3.47 14.39 4.36
N LYS A 47 -4.53 15.20 4.40
CA LYS A 47 -4.42 16.66 4.54
C LYS A 47 -3.90 17.08 5.91
N ASP A 48 -4.38 16.45 6.97
CA ASP A 48 -3.92 16.74 8.32
C ASP A 48 -2.49 16.24 8.55
N LEU A 49 -2.13 15.10 7.95
CA LEU A 49 -0.75 14.62 7.97
C LEU A 49 0.17 15.60 7.24
N PHE A 50 -0.24 16.08 6.07
CA PHE A 50 0.51 17.08 5.32
C PHE A 50 0.72 18.36 6.13
N ARG A 51 -0.30 18.83 6.87
CA ARG A 51 -0.21 20.05 7.70
C ARG A 51 0.92 19.96 8.73
N VAL A 52 1.11 18.80 9.36
CA VAL A 52 2.12 18.61 10.41
C VAL A 52 3.49 18.18 9.88
N THR A 53 3.61 17.84 8.59
CA THR A 53 4.86 17.32 8.01
C THR A 53 5.48 18.21 6.92
N LEU A 54 4.69 18.64 5.93
CA LEU A 54 5.21 19.19 4.66
C LEU A 54 4.63 20.57 4.30
N SER A 55 3.76 21.13 5.14
CA SER A 55 3.11 22.42 4.90
C SER A 55 4.07 23.61 4.74
N GLY A 56 5.29 23.51 5.27
CA GLY A 56 6.35 24.51 5.10
C GLY A 56 7.17 24.37 3.82
N VAL A 57 6.97 23.30 3.04
CA VAL A 57 7.81 22.96 1.87
C VAL A 57 7.08 23.22 0.55
N LEU A 58 5.82 22.82 0.45
CA LEU A 58 4.98 23.01 -0.74
C LEU A 58 3.51 23.18 -0.36
N ASP A 59 2.62 23.42 -1.34
CA ASP A 59 1.17 23.48 -1.13
C ASP A 59 0.51 22.09 -1.19
N PHE A 60 -0.66 21.97 -0.54
CA PHE A 60 -1.39 20.70 -0.45
C PHE A 60 -1.82 20.14 -1.82
N PRO A 61 -2.42 20.91 -2.74
CA PRO A 61 -2.75 20.42 -4.08
C PRO A 61 -1.57 19.78 -4.81
N THR A 62 -0.41 20.45 -4.81
CA THR A 62 0.81 19.93 -5.44
C THR A 62 1.25 18.62 -4.78
N PHE A 63 1.34 18.59 -3.44
CA PHE A 63 1.69 17.38 -2.70
C PHE A 63 0.72 16.23 -3.02
N TYR A 64 -0.58 16.51 -2.95
CA TYR A 64 -1.63 15.51 -3.11
C TYR A 64 -1.66 14.94 -4.54
N ALA A 65 -1.35 15.75 -5.55
CA ALA A 65 -1.20 15.29 -6.94
C ALA A 65 -0.01 14.33 -7.08
N PHE A 66 1.17 14.69 -6.56
CA PHE A 66 2.34 13.81 -6.58
C PHE A 66 2.11 12.53 -5.79
N PHE A 67 1.53 12.64 -4.60
CA PHE A 67 1.19 11.50 -3.75
C PHE A 67 0.25 10.52 -4.47
N THR A 68 -0.79 11.05 -5.13
CA THR A 68 -1.74 10.26 -5.90
C THR A 68 -1.09 9.56 -7.10
N LEU A 69 -0.28 10.30 -7.87
CA LEU A 69 0.44 9.73 -9.01
C LEU A 69 1.43 8.65 -8.58
N PHE A 70 2.11 8.86 -7.45
CA PHE A 70 3.08 7.91 -6.90
C PHE A 70 2.40 6.59 -6.49
N GLU A 71 1.23 6.65 -5.86
CA GLU A 71 0.44 5.46 -5.52
C GLU A 71 0.03 4.67 -6.77
N ILE A 72 -0.51 5.34 -7.78
CA ILE A 72 -0.89 4.71 -9.05
C ILE A 72 0.33 4.07 -9.72
N LEU A 73 1.46 4.78 -9.76
CA LEU A 73 2.72 4.32 -10.32
C LEU A 73 3.21 3.05 -9.63
N ILE A 74 3.25 3.03 -8.29
CA ILE A 74 3.66 1.85 -7.51
C ILE A 74 2.77 0.65 -7.87
N GLY A 75 1.45 0.84 -7.92
CA GLY A 75 0.50 -0.21 -8.28
C GLY A 75 0.81 -0.79 -9.65
N VAL A 76 0.97 0.06 -10.67
CA VAL A 76 1.30 -0.35 -12.04
C VAL A 76 2.65 -1.07 -12.11
N LEU A 77 3.67 -0.55 -11.43
CA LEU A 77 5.02 -1.12 -11.46
C LEU A 77 5.10 -2.52 -10.85
N PHE A 78 4.25 -2.85 -9.86
CA PHE A 78 4.22 -4.20 -9.26
C PHE A 78 3.71 -5.30 -10.19
N LEU A 79 3.02 -4.93 -11.28
CA LEU A 79 2.62 -5.86 -12.35
C LEU A 79 3.82 -6.41 -13.12
N PHE A 80 4.97 -5.74 -13.10
CA PHE A 80 6.15 -6.11 -13.86
C PHE A 80 7.19 -6.80 -12.96
N PRO A 81 7.40 -8.13 -13.05
CA PRO A 81 8.31 -8.86 -12.17
C PRO A 81 9.75 -8.31 -12.16
N LYS A 82 10.24 -7.86 -13.31
CA LYS A 82 11.58 -7.26 -13.47
C LYS A 82 11.79 -5.98 -12.65
N LEU A 83 10.72 -5.26 -12.31
CA LEU A 83 10.79 -3.99 -11.58
C LEU A 83 10.55 -4.17 -10.08
N THR A 84 10.16 -5.36 -9.61
CA THR A 84 9.74 -5.64 -8.22
C THR A 84 10.68 -5.06 -7.17
N LYS A 85 12.01 -5.14 -7.36
CA LYS A 85 12.98 -4.63 -6.39
C LYS A 85 12.90 -3.10 -6.25
N ILE A 86 12.88 -2.37 -7.36
CA ILE A 86 12.76 -0.91 -7.35
C ILE A 86 11.39 -0.51 -6.85
N THR A 87 10.34 -1.17 -7.33
CA THR A 87 8.96 -0.92 -6.88
C THR A 87 8.81 -1.12 -5.38
N PHE A 88 9.42 -2.16 -4.80
CA PHE A 88 9.38 -2.41 -3.37
C PHE A 88 10.05 -1.29 -2.57
N VAL A 89 11.18 -0.75 -3.03
CA VAL A 89 11.83 0.40 -2.37
C VAL A 89 10.92 1.63 -2.39
N LEU A 90 10.32 1.95 -3.54
CA LEU A 90 9.37 3.06 -3.66
C LEU A 90 8.15 2.86 -2.76
N PHE A 91 7.60 1.65 -2.77
CA PHE A 91 6.50 1.25 -1.90
C PHE A 91 6.86 1.34 -0.42
N PHE A 92 8.06 0.91 -0.03
CA PHE A 92 8.50 0.96 1.37
C PHE A 92 8.61 2.41 1.86
N LEU A 93 9.17 3.30 1.04
CA LEU A 93 9.19 4.74 1.33
C LEU A 93 7.76 5.32 1.44
N HIS A 94 6.86 4.91 0.54
CA HIS A 94 5.45 5.28 0.62
C HIS A 94 4.79 4.79 1.92
N MET A 95 5.05 3.53 2.32
CA MET A 95 4.55 2.92 3.54
C MET A 95 4.96 3.68 4.80
N LEU A 96 6.22 4.14 4.88
CA LEU A 96 6.67 4.98 6.00
C LEU A 96 5.84 6.27 6.12
N MET A 97 5.46 6.87 4.99
CA MET A 97 4.63 8.08 4.98
C MET A 97 3.19 7.76 5.39
N VAL A 98 2.54 6.77 4.77
CA VAL A 98 1.12 6.50 5.03
C VAL A 98 0.83 5.85 6.38
N MET A 99 1.84 5.21 6.99
CA MET A 99 1.74 4.67 8.34
C MET A 99 2.11 5.68 9.43
N SER A 100 2.76 6.80 9.09
CA SER A 100 3.13 7.84 10.07
C SER A 100 1.97 8.45 10.88
N PRO A 101 0.71 8.53 10.39
CA PRO A 101 -0.43 8.97 11.21
C PRO A 101 -0.62 8.17 12.50
N LEU A 102 -0.21 6.89 12.54
CA LEU A 102 -0.32 6.05 13.75
C LEU A 102 0.33 6.70 14.98
N VAL A 103 1.37 7.51 14.73
CA VAL A 103 2.12 8.24 15.76
C VAL A 103 1.82 9.73 15.71
N LEU A 104 1.83 10.34 14.51
CA LEU A 104 1.74 11.79 14.35
C LEU A 104 0.33 12.35 14.51
N LEU A 105 -0.70 11.55 14.23
CA LEU A 105 -2.12 11.93 14.30
C LEU A 105 -2.88 11.01 15.24
N GLY A 106 -2.31 10.73 16.41
CA GLY A 106 -2.85 9.77 17.36
C GLY A 106 -4.33 10.00 17.69
N GLU A 107 -4.75 11.25 17.88
CA GLU A 107 -6.15 11.59 18.19
C GLU A 107 -7.15 11.25 17.07
N GLN A 108 -6.70 11.15 15.81
CA GLN A 108 -7.54 10.74 14.68
C GLN A 108 -7.54 9.22 14.46
N ILE A 109 -6.52 8.53 14.97
CA ILE A 109 -6.30 7.10 14.78
C ILE A 109 -6.86 6.28 15.94
N TRP A 110 -6.75 6.79 17.17
CA TRP A 110 -7.11 6.11 18.41
C TRP A 110 -8.31 6.81 19.03
N SER A 111 -9.45 6.13 19.10
CA SER A 111 -10.62 6.68 19.82
C SER A 111 -10.41 6.60 21.33
N GLU A 112 -9.77 5.52 21.78
CA GLU A 112 -9.34 5.26 23.15
C GLU A 112 -8.01 4.49 23.10
N PHE A 113 -7.34 4.32 24.24
CA PHE A 113 -6.10 3.54 24.29
C PHE A 113 -6.34 2.10 23.79
N GLY A 114 -5.70 1.73 22.69
CA GLY A 114 -5.83 0.41 22.06
C GLY A 114 -7.09 0.23 21.20
N VAL A 115 -7.94 1.24 21.04
CA VAL A 115 -9.15 1.20 20.21
C VAL A 115 -8.98 2.09 18.99
N LEU A 116 -9.01 1.51 17.80
CA LEU A 116 -8.82 2.22 16.53
C LEU A 116 -10.12 2.82 15.99
N THR A 117 -10.02 4.04 15.49
CA THR A 117 -11.02 4.64 14.61
C THR A 117 -11.10 3.90 13.27
N ILE A 118 -12.07 4.26 12.43
CA ILE A 118 -12.19 3.70 11.09
C ILE A 118 -10.93 4.04 10.27
N GLU A 119 -10.45 5.28 10.35
CA GLU A 119 -9.21 5.76 9.76
C GLU A 119 -8.00 4.96 10.27
N GLY A 120 -7.93 4.72 11.59
CA GLY A 120 -6.90 3.90 12.20
C GLY A 120 -6.88 2.47 11.67
N GLN A 121 -8.05 1.85 11.49
CA GLN A 121 -8.17 0.53 10.87
C GLN A 121 -7.73 0.54 9.41
N TYR A 122 -8.08 1.60 8.66
CA TYR A 122 -7.65 1.79 7.27
C TYR A 122 -6.13 1.90 7.13
N VAL A 123 -5.44 2.55 8.07
CA VAL A 123 -3.98 2.64 8.08
C VAL A 123 -3.36 1.32 8.55
N LEU A 124 -3.90 0.70 9.61
CA LEU A 124 -3.32 -0.52 10.18
C LEU A 124 -3.37 -1.71 9.19
N LYS A 125 -4.44 -1.83 8.39
CA LYS A 125 -4.55 -2.91 7.41
C LYS A 125 -3.44 -2.89 6.34
N ASP A 126 -2.75 -1.77 6.14
CA ASP A 126 -1.68 -1.67 5.15
C ASP A 126 -0.46 -2.54 5.52
N LEU A 127 -0.38 -3.02 6.77
CA LEU A 127 0.54 -4.11 7.16
C LEU A 127 0.38 -5.37 6.28
N ILE A 128 -0.83 -5.65 5.81
CA ILE A 128 -1.09 -6.76 4.88
C ILE A 128 -0.40 -6.49 3.53
N LEU A 129 -0.46 -5.26 3.03
CA LEU A 129 0.22 -4.87 1.80
C LEU A 129 1.74 -4.89 1.97
N LEU A 130 2.24 -4.49 3.15
CA LEU A 130 3.66 -4.59 3.47
C LEU A 130 4.15 -6.04 3.42
N SER A 131 3.40 -6.95 4.06
CA SER A 131 3.66 -8.39 4.01
C SER A 131 3.61 -8.93 2.58
N LEU A 132 2.62 -8.52 1.78
CA LEU A 132 2.49 -8.91 0.39
C LEU A 132 3.64 -8.40 -0.49
N GLY A 133 4.09 -7.16 -0.27
CA GLY A 133 5.24 -6.58 -0.95
C GLY A 133 6.54 -7.33 -0.63
N LEU A 134 6.75 -7.69 0.64
CA LEU A 134 7.88 -8.52 1.08
C LEU A 134 7.81 -9.92 0.46
N PHE A 135 6.63 -10.53 0.42
CA PHE A 135 6.41 -11.82 -0.25
C PHE A 135 6.76 -11.75 -1.74
N LEU A 136 6.29 -10.72 -2.45
CA LEU A 136 6.60 -10.52 -3.87
C LEU A 136 8.09 -10.27 -4.10
N LEU A 137 8.74 -9.51 -3.22
CA LEU A 137 10.19 -9.30 -3.27
C LEU A 137 10.95 -10.63 -3.12
N LYS A 138 10.57 -11.46 -2.15
CA LYS A 138 11.17 -12.78 -1.91
C LYS A 138 10.88 -13.78 -3.05
N SER A 139 9.66 -13.80 -3.57
CA SER A 139 9.25 -14.72 -4.63
C SER A 139 9.84 -14.38 -5.99
N ASN A 140 10.37 -13.16 -6.17
CA ASN A 140 10.92 -12.73 -7.44
C ASN A 140 12.24 -13.44 -7.76
N LYS A 141 12.46 -13.82 -9.03
CA LYS A 141 13.68 -14.54 -9.45
C LYS A 141 14.96 -13.74 -9.21
N ASP A 142 14.86 -12.42 -9.25
CA ASP A 142 15.98 -11.49 -9.01
C ASP A 142 16.07 -11.06 -7.54
N SER A 143 15.43 -11.80 -6.63
CA SER A 143 15.50 -11.50 -5.20
C SER A 143 16.93 -11.65 -4.69
N PRO A 144 17.44 -10.71 -3.88
CA PRO A 144 18.71 -10.88 -3.21
C PRO A 144 18.67 -11.89 -2.03
N TYR A 145 17.52 -12.51 -1.76
CA TYR A 145 17.26 -13.41 -0.63
C TYR A 145 16.52 -14.69 -1.04
#